data_AF-S4P811-F1
#
_entry.id   AF-S4P811-F1
#
_cell.length_a   1.000
_cell.length_b   1.000
_cell.length_c   1.000
_cell.angle_alpha   90.00
_cell.angle_beta   90.00
_cell.angle_gamma   90.00
#
_symmetry.space_group_name_H-M   'P 1'
#
loop_
_entity.id
_entity.type
_entity.pdbx_description
1 polymer ?
#
loop_
_entity_poly.entity_id
_entity_poly.type
_entity_poly.pdbx_seq_one_letter_code
_entity_poly.pdbx_strand_id
1 'polypeptide(L)' 'ICGATFLTRFYKVLEPDHVCWDETHFGKMASSYINRTFFFDVHPPLGKMLIKKDGKLTGYDGTFHFEKPGSKFDGA' A
#
# COMPACT_ATOMS: atom_id res chain seq x y z
N ILE A 1 9.40 -26.22 2.97
CA ILE A 1 8.64 -25.48 1.92
C ILE A 1 8.14 -24.14 2.45
N CYS A 2 7.31 -24.10 3.51
CA CYS A 2 6.80 -22.83 4.08
C CYS A 2 7.89 -21.83 4.49
N GLY A 3 8.98 -22.30 5.13
CA GLY A 3 10.11 -21.42 5.48
C GLY A 3 10.80 -20.81 4.27
N ALA A 4 11.01 -21.59 3.20
CA ALA A 4 11.59 -21.09 1.96
C ALA A 4 10.65 -20.06 1.27
N THR A 5 9.33 -20.28 1.31
CA THR A 5 8.35 -19.31 0.80
C THR A 5 8.40 -18.00 1.57
N PHE A 6 8.44 -18.05 2.91
CA PHE A 6 8.52 -16.85 3.72
C PHE A 6 9.81 -16.07 3.44
N LEU A 7 10.96 -16.75 3.45
CA LEU A 7 12.25 -16.09 3.20
C LEU A 7 12.31 -15.43 1.82
N THR A 8 11.87 -16.13 0.77
CA THR A 8 11.95 -15.59 -0.60
C THR A 8 10.97 -14.44 -0.85
N ARG A 9 9.79 -14.43 -0.21
CA ARG A 9 8.79 -13.36 -0.38
C ARG A 9 9.10 -12.10 0.43
N PHE A 10 9.72 -12.23 1.59
CA PHE A 10 10.02 -11.10 2.48
C PHE A 10 11.47 -10.61 2.41
N TYR A 11 12.35 -11.33 1.70
CA TYR A 11 13.72 -10.86 1.48
C TYR A 11 13.71 -9.53 0.73
N LYS A 12 14.25 -8.48 1.38
CA LYS A 12 14.35 -7.12 0.83
C LYS A 12 13.01 -6.48 0.42
N VAL A 13 11.93 -6.78 1.13
CA VAL A 13 10.61 -6.19 0.85
C VAL A 13 10.56 -4.65 0.96
N LEU A 14 11.48 -4.04 1.71
CA LEU A 14 11.59 -2.59 1.87
C LEU A 14 12.47 -1.93 0.79
N GLU A 15 13.06 -2.72 -0.12
CA GLU A 15 13.85 -2.21 -1.24
C GLU A 15 13.08 -2.44 -2.56
N PRO A 16 12.85 -1.40 -3.38
CA PRO A 16 13.33 -0.02 -3.22
C PRO A 16 12.39 0.85 -2.36
N ASP A 17 12.96 1.88 -1.71
CA ASP A 17 12.24 2.79 -0.80
C ASP A 17 11.53 3.94 -1.56
N HIS A 18 10.65 3.54 -2.48
CA HIS A 18 9.77 4.45 -3.21
C HIS A 18 8.54 3.70 -3.71
N VAL A 19 7.47 4.45 -4.00
CA VAL A 19 6.22 3.92 -4.53
C VAL A 19 6.46 3.21 -5.84
N CYS A 20 6.10 1.93 -5.92
CA CYS A 20 6.33 1.08 -7.09
C CYS A 20 5.03 0.78 -7.85
N TRP A 21 5.06 0.81 -9.18
CA TRP A 21 3.98 0.29 -10.04
C TRP A 21 2.57 0.77 -9.59
N ASP A 22 1.69 -0.17 -9.26
CA ASP A 22 0.30 0.04 -8.84
C ASP A 22 0.13 0.33 -7.35
N GLU A 23 1.20 0.42 -6.56
CA GLU A 23 1.11 0.99 -5.21
C GLU A 23 0.57 2.42 -5.26
N THR A 24 0.82 3.14 -6.36
CA THR A 24 0.20 4.44 -6.65
C THR A 24 -1.33 4.39 -6.58
N HIS A 25 -1.93 3.41 -7.25
CA HIS A 25 -3.37 3.24 -7.31
C HIS A 25 -3.92 2.69 -5.99
N PHE A 26 -3.39 1.57 -5.52
CA PHE A 26 -3.94 0.88 -4.35
C PHE A 26 -3.65 1.60 -3.04
N GLY A 27 -2.49 2.25 -2.91
CA GLY A 27 -2.15 3.11 -1.78
C GLY A 27 -3.11 4.30 -1.71
N LYS A 28 -3.35 4.99 -2.84
CA LYS A 28 -4.33 6.09 -2.92
C LYS A 28 -5.73 5.65 -2.52
N MET A 29 -6.18 4.49 -3.01
CA MET A 29 -7.50 3.93 -2.66
C MET A 29 -7.58 3.53 -1.17
N ALA A 30 -6.50 2.99 -0.60
CA ALA A 30 -6.42 2.72 0.83
C ALA A 30 -6.52 4.02 1.65
N SER A 31 -5.84 5.10 1.24
CA SER A 31 -6.00 6.44 1.83
C SER A 31 -7.44 6.92 1.73
N SER A 32 -8.12 6.74 0.58
CA SER A 32 -9.53 7.11 0.43
C SER A 32 -10.44 6.36 1.41
N TYR A 33 -10.20 5.06 1.64
CA TYR A 33 -10.93 4.30 2.66
C TYR A 33 -10.66 4.78 4.09
N ILE A 34 -9.42 5.20 4.39
CA ILE A 34 -9.07 5.76 5.70
C ILE A 34 -9.76 7.11 5.91
N ASN A 35 -9.67 7.98 4.91
CA ASN A 35 -10.21 9.35 4.93
C ASN A 35 -11.72 9.40 4.69
N ARG A 36 -12.36 8.25 4.44
CA ARG A 36 -13.79 8.12 4.12
C ARG A 36 -14.21 8.98 2.93
N THR A 37 -13.33 9.09 1.92
CA THR A 37 -13.62 9.79 0.68
C THR A 37 -14.10 8.80 -0.39
N PHE A 38 -15.12 9.19 -1.14
CA PHE A 38 -15.64 8.36 -2.22
C PHE A 38 -14.63 8.32 -3.37
N PHE A 39 -14.46 7.13 -3.95
CA PHE A 39 -13.73 6.92 -5.19
C PHE A 39 -14.40 5.79 -5.97
N PHE A 40 -14.16 5.77 -7.28
CA PHE A 40 -14.62 4.70 -8.15
C PHE A 40 -13.42 3.87 -8.61
N ASP A 41 -13.60 2.55 -8.66
CA ASP A 41 -12.63 1.64 -9.26
C ASP A 41 -13.34 0.42 -9.87
N VAL A 42 -12.73 -0.17 -10.89
CA VAL A 42 -13.26 -1.34 -11.60
C VAL A 42 -13.22 -2.63 -10.76
N HIS A 43 -12.27 -2.75 -9.82
CA HIS A 43 -12.08 -3.97 -9.04
C HIS A 43 -12.99 -4.03 -7.82
N PRO A 44 -13.43 -5.24 -7.41
CA PRO A 44 -14.10 -5.44 -6.13
C PRO A 44 -13.29 -4.88 -4.94
N PRO A 45 -13.97 -4.45 -3.86
CA PRO A 45 -13.34 -3.62 -2.82
C PRO A 45 -12.46 -4.39 -1.82
N LEU A 46 -12.61 -5.73 -1.70
CA LEU A 46 -12.03 -6.48 -0.58
C LEU A 46 -10.50 -6.35 -0.47
N GLY A 47 -9.76 -6.45 -1.58
CA GLY A 47 -8.30 -6.34 -1.55
C GLY A 47 -7.83 -5.00 -0.99
N LYS A 48 -8.44 -3.89 -1.43
CA LYS A 48 -8.11 -2.55 -0.96
C LYS A 48 -8.51 -2.31 0.50
N MET A 49 -9.59 -2.94 0.95
CA MET A 49 -10.00 -2.89 2.36
C MET A 49 -8.99 -3.61 3.27
N LEU A 50 -8.37 -4.70 2.79
CA LEU A 50 -7.28 -5.38 3.51
C LEU A 50 -6.04 -4.48 3.57
N ILE A 51 -5.65 -3.84 2.47
CA ILE A 51 -4.53 -2.88 2.46
C ILE A 51 -4.79 -1.73 3.44
N LYS A 52 -6.01 -1.18 3.46
CA LYS A 52 -6.42 -0.16 4.45
C LYS A 52 -6.34 -0.68 5.89
N LYS A 53 -6.75 -1.93 6.14
CA LYS A 53 -6.67 -2.54 7.48
C LYS A 53 -5.21 -2.64 7.92
N ASP A 54 -4.34 -3.17 7.07
CA ASP A 54 -2.93 -3.36 7.39
C ASP A 54 -2.23 -2.02 7.60
N GLY A 55 -2.49 -1.01 6.75
CA GLY A 55 -2.01 0.36 6.95
C GLY A 55 -2.46 0.94 8.30
N LYS A 56 -3.73 0.77 8.69
CA LYS A 56 -4.19 1.23 10.00
C LYS A 56 -3.52 0.50 11.17
N LEU A 57 -3.18 -0.79 11.02
CA LEU A 57 -2.47 -1.56 12.04
C LEU A 57 -1.00 -1.15 12.18
N THR A 58 -0.37 -0.65 11.12
CA THR A 58 1.01 -0.16 11.13
C THR A 58 1.13 1.35 11.44
N GLY A 59 0.02 2.03 11.74
CA GLY A 59 0.03 3.44 12.14
C GLY A 59 -0.14 4.43 11.00
N TYR A 60 -0.43 3.98 9.78
CA TYR A 60 -0.71 4.86 8.64
C TYR A 60 -2.04 5.61 8.82
N ASP A 61 -2.00 6.92 8.64
CA ASP A 61 -3.12 7.83 8.87
C ASP A 61 -3.87 8.26 7.59
N GLY A 62 -3.38 7.89 6.41
CA GLY A 62 -4.00 8.23 5.12
C GLY A 62 -3.53 9.55 4.51
N THR A 63 -2.47 10.17 5.04
CA THR A 63 -1.97 11.49 4.59
C THR A 63 -0.92 11.42 3.48
N PHE A 64 -0.24 10.28 3.32
CA PHE A 64 0.76 10.13 2.27
C PHE A 64 0.14 10.15 0.86
N HIS A 65 0.73 10.96 -0.01
CA HIS A 65 0.25 11.16 -1.37
C HIS A 65 0.93 10.19 -2.35
N PHE A 66 0.22 9.11 -2.68
CA PHE A 66 0.60 8.16 -3.73
C PHE A 66 0.39 8.77 -5.13
N GLU A 67 1.31 9.65 -5.56
CA GLU A 67 1.16 10.40 -6.82
C GLU A 67 1.61 9.61 -8.06
N LYS A 68 2.85 9.12 -8.06
CA LYS A 68 3.48 8.47 -9.22
C LYS A 68 4.51 7.44 -8.79
N PRO A 69 4.83 6.45 -9.65
CA PRO A 69 5.92 5.53 -9.36
C PRO A 69 7.24 6.30 -9.24
N GLY A 70 8.08 5.91 -8.28
CA GLY A 70 9.33 6.60 -7.98
C GLY A 70 9.22 7.72 -6.94
N SER A 71 8.02 8.09 -6.49
CA SER A 71 7.87 8.99 -5.33
C SER A 71 8.41 8.32 -4.08
N LYS A 72 9.35 8.97 -3.36
CA LYS A 72 9.88 8.47 -2.09
C LYS A 72 8.82 8.49 -0.99
N PHE A 73 8.90 7.56 -0.05
CA PHE A 73 8.07 7.57 1.15
C PHE A 73 8.55 8.65 2.13
N ASP A 74 7.62 9.21 2.92
CA ASP A 74 7.97 10.21 3.93
C ASP A 74 8.79 9.57 5.05
N GLY A 75 10.02 10.06 5.28
CA GLY A 75 10.95 9.51 6.27
C GLY A 75 11.97 8.51 5.73
N ALA A 76 12.03 8.35 4.39
CA ALA A 76 13.10 7.67 3.65
C ALA A 76 14.38 8.50 3.50
#